data_AF-A0A956BUI8-F1
#
_entry.id   AF-A0A956BUI8-F1
#
_cell.length_a   1.000
_cell.length_b   1.000
_cell.length_c   1.000
_cell.angle_alpha   90.00
_cell.angle_beta   90.00
_cell.angle_gamma   90.00
#
_symmetry.space_group_name_H-M   'P 1'
#
loop_
_entity.id
_entity.type
_entity.pdbx_description
1 polymer ?
#
loop_
_entity_poly.entity_id
_entity_poly.type
_entity_poly.pdbx_seq_one_letter_code
_entity_poly.pdbx_strand_id
1 'polypeptide(L)'
;MDLSNPYPAQWSVLAARDAYLAENGFSIEAYDSPFTDAKLAGGIAIKVPNTKKHRWALMWHDLHHALLGYGTDPAGEAEVSAWELRRGLRPVGLYVGSIVASGALFGLLVAPRRTLRAFRATGPRPSLFHEPLPYEQALTLTLGELRELLGVPRDGLNKSGRGRHAGAPRA
;
A
#
# COMPACT_ATOMS: atom_id res chain seq x y z
N MET A 1 -8.64 14.82 9.56
CA MET A 1 -8.80 13.40 9.94
C MET A 1 -7.66 13.03 10.89
N ASP A 2 -7.92 12.12 11.84
CA ASP A 2 -6.86 11.57 12.68
C ASP A 2 -5.96 10.63 11.85
N LEU A 3 -4.70 11.01 11.70
CA LEU A 3 -3.68 10.24 10.98
C LEU A 3 -2.83 9.39 11.95
N SER A 4 -3.06 9.42 13.26
CA SER A 4 -2.21 8.72 14.23
C SER A 4 -2.41 7.20 14.24
N ASN A 5 -3.57 6.73 13.79
CA ASN A 5 -3.98 5.32 13.85
C ASN A 5 -4.17 4.72 12.45
N PRO A 6 -4.28 3.39 12.28
CA PRO A 6 -4.86 2.80 11.08
C PRO A 6 -6.34 3.15 10.92
N TYR A 7 -6.91 2.94 9.73
CA TYR A 7 -8.36 3.07 9.55
C TYR A 7 -9.12 2.08 10.44
N PRO A 8 -10.28 2.45 11.01
CA PRO A 8 -11.05 1.62 11.93
C PRO A 8 -11.42 0.27 11.31
N ALA A 9 -11.33 -0.81 12.08
CA ALA A 9 -11.59 -2.17 11.60
C ALA A 9 -13.02 -2.37 11.08
N GLN A 10 -13.98 -1.59 11.59
CA GLN A 10 -15.40 -1.64 11.21
C GLN A 10 -15.72 -0.89 9.92
N TRP A 11 -14.78 -0.11 9.36
CA TRP A 11 -15.00 0.53 8.08
C TRP A 11 -15.02 -0.51 6.97
N SER A 12 -15.89 -0.30 5.98
CA SER A 12 -15.79 -1.05 4.74
C SER A 12 -14.45 -0.74 4.05
N VAL A 13 -13.94 -1.72 3.32
CA VAL A 13 -12.76 -1.57 2.47
C VAL A 13 -12.98 -0.46 1.45
N LEU A 14 -14.20 -0.34 0.91
CA LEU A 14 -14.62 0.79 0.07
C LEU A 14 -14.40 2.16 0.75
N ALA A 15 -14.94 2.35 1.96
CA ALA A 15 -14.82 3.61 2.69
C ALA A 15 -13.37 3.94 3.03
N ALA A 16 -12.58 2.93 3.37
CA ALA A 16 -11.16 3.10 3.67
C ALA A 16 -10.34 3.48 2.43
N ARG A 17 -10.62 2.86 1.27
CA ARG A 17 -10.02 3.24 -0.02
C ARG A 17 -10.36 4.69 -0.37
N ASP A 18 -11.62 5.08 -0.25
CA ASP A 18 -12.04 6.43 -0.62
C ASP A 18 -11.43 7.50 0.30
N ALA A 19 -11.36 7.21 1.60
CA ALA A 19 -10.63 8.05 2.55
C ALA A 19 -9.13 8.14 2.21
N TYR A 20 -8.49 7.02 1.87
CA TYR A 20 -7.09 6.99 1.43
C TYR A 20 -6.88 7.86 0.19
N LEU A 21 -7.72 7.71 -0.85
CA LEU A 21 -7.59 8.50 -2.08
C LEU A 21 -7.77 9.99 -1.78
N ALA A 22 -8.79 10.35 -1.01
CA ALA A 22 -9.07 11.74 -0.63
C ALA A 22 -7.92 12.35 0.21
N GLU A 23 -7.39 11.62 1.20
CA GLU A 23 -6.28 12.08 2.06
C GLU A 23 -5.00 12.40 1.27
N ASN A 24 -4.81 11.72 0.14
CA ASN A 24 -3.62 11.84 -0.71
C ASN A 24 -3.87 12.66 -1.99
N GLY A 25 -5.10 13.11 -2.25
CA GLY A 25 -5.44 13.82 -3.48
C GLY A 25 -5.35 12.94 -4.73
N PHE A 26 -5.57 11.64 -4.56
CA PHE A 26 -5.65 10.67 -5.66
C PHE A 26 -7.10 10.50 -6.11
N SER A 27 -7.29 9.86 -7.26
CA SER A 27 -8.60 9.53 -7.81
C SER A 27 -8.59 8.15 -8.45
N ILE A 28 -9.76 7.53 -8.60
CA ILE A 28 -9.86 6.21 -9.22
C ILE A 28 -9.48 6.27 -10.70
N GLU A 29 -9.82 7.38 -11.38
CA GLU A 29 -9.51 7.63 -12.79
C GLU A 29 -8.00 7.69 -13.04
N ALA A 30 -7.20 8.07 -12.03
CA ALA A 30 -5.75 8.11 -12.14
C ALA A 30 -5.14 6.73 -12.41
N TYR A 31 -5.81 5.64 -12.03
CA TYR A 31 -5.37 4.27 -12.34
C TYR A 31 -5.40 3.96 -13.84
N ASP A 32 -6.16 4.71 -14.64
CA ASP A 32 -6.27 4.52 -16.09
C ASP A 32 -5.30 5.40 -16.88
N SER A 33 -4.50 6.24 -16.20
CA SER A 33 -3.43 7.02 -16.85
C SER A 33 -2.39 6.09 -17.50
N PRO A 34 -1.88 6.39 -18.70
CA PRO A 34 -0.85 5.57 -19.35
C PRO A 34 0.48 5.54 -18.59
N PHE A 35 0.69 6.50 -17.68
CA PHE A 35 1.86 6.57 -16.82
C PHE A 35 1.49 6.92 -15.39
N THR A 36 2.18 6.31 -14.45
CA THR A 36 2.10 6.64 -13.02
C THR A 36 3.32 7.48 -12.64
N ASP A 37 3.11 8.49 -11.81
CA ASP A 37 4.19 9.28 -11.22
C ASP A 37 4.81 8.52 -10.05
N ALA A 38 6.10 8.21 -10.14
CA ALA A 38 6.87 7.70 -9.01
C ALA A 38 8.05 8.62 -8.73
N LYS A 39 8.52 8.63 -7.48
CA LYS A 39 9.72 9.38 -7.07
C LYS A 39 10.81 8.39 -6.70
N LEU A 40 11.93 8.44 -7.41
CA LEU A 40 13.14 7.73 -7.02
C LEU A 40 13.83 8.42 -5.84
N ALA A 41 14.79 7.71 -5.24
CA ALA A 41 15.72 8.26 -4.26
C ALA A 41 16.29 9.61 -4.75
N GLY A 42 16.27 10.62 -3.88
CA GLY A 42 16.72 11.98 -4.22
C GLY A 42 15.67 12.89 -4.86
N GLY A 43 14.41 12.45 -4.97
CA GLY A 43 13.30 13.30 -5.42
C GLY A 43 13.14 13.40 -6.93
N ILE A 44 13.85 12.57 -7.70
CA ILE A 44 13.72 12.52 -9.16
C ILE A 44 12.36 11.91 -9.52
N ALA A 45 11.52 12.69 -10.19
CA ALA A 45 10.25 12.23 -10.72
C ALA A 45 10.50 11.35 -11.95
N ILE A 46 9.93 10.16 -11.94
CA ILE A 46 9.94 9.23 -13.07
C ILE A 46 8.51 8.88 -13.47
N LYS A 47 8.30 8.70 -14.77
CA LYS A 47 7.06 8.20 -15.33
C LYS A 47 7.19 6.69 -15.52
N VAL A 48 6.38 5.95 -14.79
CA VAL A 48 6.33 4.48 -14.85
C VAL A 48 5.23 4.07 -15.84
N PRO A 49 5.54 3.36 -16.94
CA PRO A 49 4.52 2.87 -17.85
C PRO A 49 3.47 2.01 -17.13
N ASN A 50 2.21 2.39 -17.30
CA ASN A 50 1.08 1.76 -16.63
C ASN A 50 0.47 0.63 -17.48
N THR A 51 1.15 -0.51 -17.50
CA THR A 51 0.61 -1.73 -18.11
C THR A 51 -0.65 -2.22 -17.37
N LYS A 52 -1.49 -3.05 -17.99
CA LYS A 52 -2.68 -3.63 -17.34
C LYS A 52 -2.36 -4.30 -15.99
N LYS A 53 -1.22 -4.99 -15.92
CA LYS A 53 -0.74 -5.65 -14.70
C LYS A 53 -0.23 -4.67 -13.65
N HIS A 54 0.44 -3.60 -14.08
CA HIS A 54 0.86 -2.53 -13.19
C HIS A 54 -0.35 -1.81 -12.59
N ARG A 55 -1.36 -1.45 -13.41
CA ARG A 55 -2.62 -0.88 -12.94
C ARG A 55 -3.29 -1.75 -11.88
N TRP A 56 -3.45 -3.04 -12.18
CA TRP A 56 -4.05 -3.99 -11.24
C TRP A 56 -3.27 -4.06 -9.92
N ALA A 57 -1.93 -4.11 -9.98
CA ALA A 57 -1.10 -4.14 -8.78
C ALA A 57 -1.16 -2.82 -8.00
N LEU A 58 -1.22 -1.68 -8.70
CA LEU A 58 -1.31 -0.35 -8.11
C LEU A 58 -2.60 -0.19 -7.28
N MET A 59 -3.73 -0.68 -7.79
CA MET A 59 -4.99 -0.69 -7.04
C MET A 59 -4.90 -1.51 -5.73
N TRP A 60 -4.27 -2.68 -5.79
CA TRP A 60 -4.08 -3.51 -4.59
C TRP A 60 -3.04 -2.94 -3.63
N HIS A 61 -1.99 -2.32 -4.15
CA HIS A 61 -0.94 -1.64 -3.38
C HIS A 61 -1.52 -0.47 -2.58
N ASP A 62 -2.30 0.40 -3.22
CA ASP A 62 -3.03 1.48 -2.54
C ASP A 62 -3.98 0.93 -1.47
N LEU A 63 -4.62 -0.21 -1.74
CA LEU A 63 -5.45 -0.85 -0.74
C LEU A 63 -4.63 -1.44 0.42
N HIS A 64 -3.40 -1.90 0.19
CA HIS A 64 -2.50 -2.32 1.27
C HIS A 64 -2.14 -1.15 2.20
N HIS A 65 -2.02 0.09 1.71
CA HIS A 65 -1.87 1.26 2.61
C HIS A 65 -3.04 1.37 3.58
N ALA A 66 -4.28 1.35 3.06
CA ALA A 66 -5.48 1.44 3.87
C ALA A 66 -5.62 0.25 4.85
N LEU A 67 -5.30 -0.96 4.39
CA LEU A 67 -5.35 -2.18 5.19
C LEU A 67 -4.33 -2.17 6.33
N LEU A 68 -3.06 -1.88 6.03
CA LEU A 68 -1.97 -1.98 7.00
C LEU A 68 -1.90 -0.75 7.91
N GLY A 69 -2.44 0.37 7.43
CA GLY A 69 -2.39 1.67 8.07
C GLY A 69 -1.07 2.41 7.85
N TYR A 70 -0.22 1.98 6.93
CA TYR A 70 1.03 2.69 6.60
C TYR A 70 0.73 3.93 5.75
N GLY A 71 1.52 4.99 5.95
CA GLY A 71 1.40 6.23 5.21
C GLY A 71 1.90 6.14 3.76
N THR A 72 1.80 7.25 3.03
CA THR A 72 2.34 7.47 1.67
C THR A 72 3.61 8.33 1.70
N ASP A 73 4.10 8.67 2.89
CA ASP A 73 5.44 9.25 3.04
C ASP A 73 6.51 8.22 2.64
N PRO A 74 7.76 8.64 2.35
CA PRO A 74 8.81 7.71 1.91
C PRO A 74 9.02 6.50 2.85
N ALA A 75 8.74 6.65 4.14
CA ALA A 75 8.84 5.58 5.11
C ALA A 75 7.63 4.62 5.07
N GLY A 76 6.42 5.13 4.85
CA GLY A 76 5.21 4.31 4.69
C GLY A 76 5.21 3.50 3.40
N GLU A 77 5.64 4.10 2.28
CA GLU A 77 5.89 3.40 1.00
C GLU A 77 6.86 2.22 1.19
N ALA A 78 7.93 2.46 1.94
CA ALA A 78 8.91 1.44 2.28
C ALA A 78 8.34 0.33 3.19
N GLU A 79 7.47 0.68 4.15
CA GLU A 79 6.81 -0.30 5.02
C GLU A 79 5.85 -1.20 4.23
N VAL A 80 5.01 -0.65 3.35
CA VAL A 80 4.13 -1.42 2.46
C VAL A 80 4.95 -2.32 1.54
N SER A 81 5.94 -1.75 0.86
CA SER A 81 6.80 -2.49 -0.07
C SER A 81 7.51 -3.67 0.60
N ALA A 82 8.01 -3.48 1.83
CA ALA A 82 8.67 -4.55 2.58
C ALA A 82 7.70 -5.64 3.02
N TRP A 83 6.48 -5.27 3.41
CA TRP A 83 5.41 -6.22 3.75
C TRP A 83 4.98 -7.04 2.52
N GLU A 84 4.81 -6.40 1.37
CA GLU A 84 4.47 -7.05 0.09
C GLU A 84 5.58 -8.00 -0.36
N LEU A 85 6.84 -7.53 -0.34
CA LEU A 85 8.02 -8.32 -0.73
C LEU A 85 8.09 -9.63 0.06
N ARG A 86 7.89 -9.56 1.38
CA ARG A 86 7.95 -10.73 2.26
C ARG A 86 6.84 -11.74 2.02
N ARG A 87 5.69 -11.30 1.50
CA ARG A 87 4.54 -12.14 1.15
C ARG A 87 4.56 -12.66 -0.28
N GLY A 88 5.59 -12.28 -1.05
CA GLY A 88 5.87 -12.81 -2.36
C GLY A 88 5.30 -11.95 -3.50
N LEU A 89 6.14 -11.75 -4.52
CA LEU A 89 5.83 -10.88 -5.67
C LEU A 89 5.68 -11.66 -6.99
N ARG A 90 5.63 -13.00 -6.93
CA ARG A 90 5.47 -13.84 -8.13
C ARG A 90 4.23 -13.45 -8.95
N PRO A 91 3.04 -13.23 -8.33
CA PRO A 91 1.85 -12.89 -9.10
C PRO A 91 1.95 -11.57 -9.87
N VAL A 92 2.67 -10.56 -9.33
CA VAL A 92 2.83 -9.25 -9.99
C VAL A 92 3.87 -9.26 -11.12
N GLY A 93 4.71 -10.30 -11.21
CA GLY A 93 5.73 -10.46 -12.25
C GLY A 93 6.95 -9.56 -12.05
N LEU A 94 7.99 -9.73 -12.88
CA LEU A 94 9.29 -9.08 -12.69
C LEU A 94 9.25 -7.56 -12.73
N TYR A 95 8.46 -6.97 -13.63
CA TYR A 95 8.39 -5.51 -13.78
C TYR A 95 7.82 -4.81 -12.54
N VAL A 96 6.64 -5.23 -12.08
CA VAL A 96 6.03 -4.67 -10.87
C VAL A 96 6.79 -5.11 -9.63
N GLY A 97 7.22 -6.38 -9.60
CA GLY A 97 7.98 -6.93 -8.49
C GLY A 97 9.30 -6.21 -8.25
N SER A 98 9.98 -5.73 -9.31
CA SER A 98 11.21 -4.94 -9.15
C SER A 98 10.94 -3.56 -8.58
N ILE A 99 9.81 -2.93 -8.90
CA ILE A 99 9.39 -1.64 -8.32
C ILE A 99 9.18 -1.81 -6.81
N VAL A 100 8.36 -2.80 -6.41
CA VAL A 100 8.08 -3.08 -4.99
C VAL A 100 9.36 -3.48 -4.24
N ALA A 101 10.19 -4.36 -4.81
CA ALA A 101 11.46 -4.73 -4.19
C ALA A 101 12.41 -3.53 -4.03
N SER A 102 12.45 -2.62 -5.02
CA SER A 102 13.25 -1.40 -4.95
C SER A 102 12.75 -0.46 -3.85
N GLY A 103 11.44 -0.32 -3.67
CA GLY A 103 10.84 0.44 -2.57
C GLY A 103 11.23 -0.11 -1.19
N ALA A 104 11.20 -1.44 -1.04
CA ALA A 104 11.65 -2.11 0.20
C ALA A 104 13.15 -1.89 0.47
N LEU A 105 14.00 -2.00 -0.56
CA LEU A 105 15.45 -1.77 -0.46
C LEU A 105 15.77 -0.32 -0.11
N PHE A 106 15.10 0.64 -0.75
CA PHE A 106 15.21 2.05 -0.44
C PHE A 106 14.80 2.35 1.02
N GLY A 107 13.79 1.64 1.51
CA GLY A 107 13.38 1.66 2.91
C GLY A 107 14.50 1.36 3.91
N LEU A 108 15.41 0.44 3.57
CA LEU A 108 16.56 0.12 4.41
C LEU A 108 17.57 1.28 4.54
N LEU A 109 17.51 2.26 3.63
CA LEU A 109 18.31 3.48 3.68
C LEU A 109 17.60 4.61 4.44
N VAL A 110 16.28 4.78 4.21
CA VAL A 110 15.51 5.91 4.76
C VAL A 110 14.91 5.65 6.14
N ALA A 111 14.38 4.45 6.37
CA ALA A 111 13.64 4.10 7.58
C ALA A 111 13.90 2.63 8.01
N PRO A 112 15.17 2.21 8.19
CA PRO A 112 15.54 0.79 8.31
C PRO A 112 14.77 0.03 9.39
N ARG A 113 14.60 0.63 10.57
CA ARG A 113 13.89 -0.01 11.69
C ARG A 113 12.41 -0.24 11.36
N ARG A 114 11.76 0.72 10.69
CA ARG A 114 10.35 0.65 10.27
C ARG A 114 10.17 -0.39 9.17
N THR A 115 11.02 -0.36 8.15
CA THR A 115 11.03 -1.32 7.03
C THR A 115 11.25 -2.75 7.52
N LEU A 116 12.25 -2.99 8.38
CA LEU A 116 12.50 -4.33 8.94
C LEU A 116 11.36 -4.81 9.83
N ARG A 117 10.73 -3.91 10.60
CA ARG A 117 9.54 -4.25 11.40
C ARG A 117 8.38 -4.66 10.48
N ALA A 118 8.10 -3.91 9.42
CA ALA A 118 7.04 -4.23 8.48
C ALA A 118 7.29 -5.56 7.75
N PHE A 119 8.54 -5.80 7.33
CA PHE A 119 8.99 -7.08 6.77
C PHE A 119 8.79 -8.24 7.76
N ARG A 120 9.01 -8.04 9.06
CA ARG A 120 8.87 -9.11 10.07
C ARG A 120 7.43 -9.31 10.54
N ALA A 121 6.58 -8.29 10.45
CA ALA A 121 5.19 -8.31 10.90
C ALA A 121 4.27 -9.17 10.02
N THR A 122 4.79 -9.81 8.98
CA THR A 122 4.03 -10.63 8.05
C THR A 122 3.94 -12.09 8.52
N GLY A 123 2.73 -12.61 8.64
CA GLY A 123 2.49 -14.06 8.75
C GLY A 123 2.74 -14.82 7.43
N PRO A 124 2.49 -16.14 7.39
CA PRO A 124 2.74 -16.97 6.22
C PRO A 124 1.71 -16.79 5.09
N ARG A 125 0.63 -16.03 5.33
CA ARG A 125 -0.44 -15.83 4.35
C ARG A 125 0.00 -14.89 3.22
N PRO A 126 -0.49 -15.10 1.98
CA PRO A 126 -0.18 -14.23 0.85
C PRO A 126 -0.77 -12.81 1.03
N SER A 127 -0.32 -11.86 0.19
CA SER A 127 -0.94 -10.54 0.03
C SER A 127 -2.10 -10.58 -0.96
N LEU A 128 -2.78 -9.44 -1.17
CA LEU A 128 -3.87 -9.32 -2.15
C LEU A 128 -3.39 -9.51 -3.60
N PHE A 129 -2.09 -9.45 -3.85
CA PHE A 129 -1.50 -9.82 -5.14
C PHE A 129 -1.75 -11.27 -5.53
N HIS A 130 -2.10 -12.16 -4.60
CA HIS A 130 -2.45 -13.54 -4.95
C HIS A 130 -3.95 -13.72 -5.27
N GLU A 131 -4.71 -12.62 -5.36
CA GLU A 131 -6.14 -12.60 -5.69
C GLU A 131 -6.96 -13.60 -4.88
N PRO A 132 -6.94 -13.56 -3.54
CA PRO A 132 -7.78 -14.46 -2.74
C PRO A 132 -9.29 -14.23 -2.98
N LEU A 133 -9.67 -13.10 -3.58
CA LEU A 133 -11.02 -12.70 -3.94
C LEU A 133 -11.00 -11.61 -5.03
N PRO A 134 -12.07 -11.45 -5.83
CA PRO A 134 -12.22 -10.33 -6.77
C PRO A 134 -12.17 -8.97 -6.07
N TYR A 135 -11.66 -7.95 -6.76
CA TYR A 135 -11.52 -6.60 -6.20
C TYR A 135 -12.85 -6.04 -5.66
N GLU A 136 -13.93 -6.13 -6.45
CA GLU A 136 -15.26 -5.67 -6.03
C GLU A 136 -15.76 -6.41 -4.78
N GLN A 137 -15.44 -7.70 -4.63
CA GLN A 137 -15.79 -8.45 -3.43
C GLN A 137 -14.94 -8.01 -2.22
N ALA A 138 -13.67 -7.66 -2.42
CA ALA A 138 -12.86 -7.12 -1.34
C ALA A 138 -13.44 -5.80 -0.80
N LEU A 139 -13.98 -4.95 -1.68
CA LEU A 139 -14.56 -3.65 -1.30
C LEU A 139 -15.79 -3.76 -0.40
N THR A 140 -16.53 -4.87 -0.45
CA THR A 140 -17.73 -5.08 0.38
C THR A 140 -17.42 -5.56 1.79
N LEU A 141 -16.22 -6.10 2.01
CA LEU A 141 -15.78 -6.51 3.34
C LEU A 141 -15.50 -5.31 4.24
N THR A 142 -15.45 -5.55 5.54
CA THR A 142 -14.81 -4.64 6.49
C THR A 142 -13.29 -4.80 6.45
N LEU A 143 -12.56 -3.76 6.86
CA LEU A 143 -11.11 -3.84 7.02
C LEU A 143 -10.70 -4.93 8.02
N GLY A 144 -11.46 -5.12 9.10
CA GLY A 144 -11.21 -6.16 10.09
C GLY A 144 -11.26 -7.56 9.46
N GLU A 145 -12.31 -7.86 8.69
CA GLU A 145 -12.45 -9.13 7.99
C GLU A 145 -11.33 -9.34 6.96
N LEU A 146 -11.00 -8.32 6.17
CA LEU A 146 -9.94 -8.43 5.16
C LEU A 146 -8.55 -8.60 5.82
N ARG A 147 -8.29 -7.91 6.94
CA ARG A 147 -7.08 -8.08 7.75
C ARG A 147 -7.00 -9.51 8.29
N GLU A 148 -8.09 -10.02 8.86
CA GLU A 148 -8.16 -11.39 9.36
C GLU A 148 -7.93 -12.42 8.25
N LEU A 149 -8.52 -12.25 7.06
CA LEU A 149 -8.27 -13.10 5.88
C LEU A 149 -6.77 -13.17 5.56
N LEU A 150 -6.09 -12.02 5.59
CA LEU A 150 -4.67 -11.90 5.31
C LEU A 150 -3.77 -12.21 6.51
N GLY A 151 -4.31 -12.54 7.68
CA GLY A 151 -3.50 -12.78 8.89
C GLY A 151 -2.76 -11.52 9.35
N VAL A 152 -3.41 -10.36 9.22
CA VAL A 152 -3.01 -9.07 9.76
C VAL A 152 -3.85 -8.82 11.03
N PRO A 153 -3.29 -8.23 12.10
CA PRO A 153 -4.08 -7.85 13.27
C PRO A 153 -5.28 -6.99 12.88
N ARG A 154 -6.43 -7.21 13.54
CA ARG A 154 -7.70 -6.54 13.23
C ARG A 154 -7.58 -5.00 13.20
N ASP A 155 -6.73 -4.44 14.06
CA ASP A 155 -6.51 -2.99 14.17
C ASP A 155 -5.42 -2.44 13.22
N GLY A 156 -4.88 -3.26 12.31
CA GLY A 156 -3.77 -2.90 11.43
C GLY A 156 -2.39 -3.04 12.07
N LEU A 157 -1.33 -2.74 11.30
CA LEU A 157 0.06 -2.90 11.74
C LEU A 157 0.71 -1.59 12.18
N ASN A 158 0.32 -0.47 11.57
CA ASN A 158 1.00 0.78 11.84
C ASN A 158 0.67 1.33 13.24
N LYS A 159 1.71 1.75 13.96
CA LYS A 159 1.63 2.43 15.27
C LYS A 159 2.31 3.82 15.24
N SER A 160 2.80 4.23 14.08
CA SER A 160 3.60 5.44 13.88
C SER A 160 2.85 6.53 13.08
N GLY A 161 1.57 6.31 12.75
CA GLY A 161 0.73 7.22 12.00
C GLY A 161 0.88 7.15 10.47
N ARG A 162 -0.18 7.56 9.76
CA ARG A 162 -0.31 7.64 8.29
C ARG A 162 0.31 8.94 7.78
N GLY A 163 1.65 9.01 7.79
CA GLY A 163 2.39 10.11 7.15
C GLY A 163 1.99 10.26 5.69
N ARG A 164 1.93 11.50 5.18
CA ARG A 164 1.48 11.77 3.80
C ARG A 164 2.64 12.21 2.92
N HIS A 165 2.60 11.85 1.65
CA HIS A 165 3.56 12.35 0.66
C HIS A 165 3.48 13.90 0.56
N ALA A 166 4.58 14.51 0.14
CA ALA A 166 4.70 15.98 0.08
C ALA A 166 3.71 16.68 -0.87
N GLY A 167 3.03 15.93 -1.74
CA GLY A 167 2.03 16.46 -2.69
C GLY A 167 0.60 16.32 -2.22
N ALA A 168 0.35 15.72 -1.05
CA ALA A 168 -1.00 15.50 -0.55
C ALA A 168 -1.68 16.84 -0.20
N PRO A 169 -3.01 16.97 -0.37
CA PRO A 169 -3.75 18.19 -0.02
C PRO A 169 -3.51 18.60 1.44
N ARG A 170 -3.34 19.90 1.70
CA ARG A 170 -3.32 20.40 3.08
C ARG A 170 -4.72 20.25 3.68
N ALA A 171 -4.77 19.78 4.93
CA ALA A 171 -6.02 19.65 5.68
C ALA A 171 -6.44 21.00 6.25
#